data_AF-A0A7W7Q1K3-F1
#
_entry.id   AF-A0A7W7Q1K3-F1
#
_cell.length_a   1.000
_cell.length_b   1.000
_cell.length_c   1.000
_cell.angle_alpha   90.00
_cell.angle_beta   90.00
_cell.angle_gamma   90.00
#
_symmetry.space_group_name_H-M   'P 1'
#
loop_
_entity.id
_entity.type
_entity.pdbx_description
1 polymer ?
#
loop_
_entity_poly.entity_id
_entity_poly.type
_entity_poly.pdbx_seq_one_letter_code
_entity_poly.pdbx_strand_id
1 'polypeptide(L)'
;MRVTLVFLLVVLGMAAAPAAAQPAGPVDPEPILAALADGEQVIRAPGTIARFDEARVREELGGAVRLVLLPEVDYDLYPRKGDDNQYGEIVTRPIQAWALDREVPVVVVTGLDVTMYAALSVRKHRLPADFDELRTTTANQDITERLIVFARLGRGLPPEAAEDVEITHPAPVPAAPDRVAELVAALREHPVYNAPGRTELIEDWVVEISRSENDLGIRVAAFPFLEPGQPVVDYATPLGSAFPDDVVLVLHGQWLDIVAPDQDKALAARAFAYGDADLSLLSGGSGHSLLRDTVKRLDLLLAETSWGFPQPPPQPRSVPFDVQRAVSALAPWVLVGSAVVIGGAGVLRHRRRAADAELELRTETASAMAVIGDLGARVLSAEESGDPADPTVVERHATARLLYDQAHTSVAMAEVRRVAEEGLALLTEPAPEDRAEPKPHKKKRKKKPGAESAPKAVWKKAR
;
A
#
# COMPACT_ATOMS: atom_id res chain seq x y z
N MET A 1 -70.10 42.28 32.26
CA MET A 1 -69.72 41.04 31.56
C MET A 1 -68.80 41.41 30.41
N ARG A 2 -67.51 41.09 30.49
CA ARG A 2 -66.53 41.31 29.41
C ARG A 2 -66.14 39.94 28.86
N VAL A 3 -66.43 39.70 27.59
CA VAL A 3 -66.03 38.48 26.87
C VAL A 3 -64.77 38.85 26.08
N THR A 4 -63.65 38.22 26.40
CA THR A 4 -62.36 38.39 25.72
C THR A 4 -62.23 37.29 24.67
N LEU A 5 -62.24 37.69 23.39
CA LEU A 5 -62.07 36.82 22.24
C LEU A 5 -60.56 36.67 21.97
N VAL A 6 -60.01 35.47 22.11
CA VAL A 6 -58.62 35.15 21.75
C VAL A 6 -58.62 34.53 20.36
N PHE A 7 -58.00 35.22 19.40
CA PHE A 7 -57.76 34.73 18.05
C PHE A 7 -56.49 33.87 18.05
N LEU A 8 -56.63 32.56 17.81
CA LEU A 8 -55.53 31.63 17.62
C LEU A 8 -55.14 31.63 16.14
N LEU A 9 -53.98 32.21 15.81
CA LEU A 9 -53.46 32.26 14.44
C LEU A 9 -52.54 31.05 14.23
N VAL A 10 -53.06 30.03 13.53
CA VAL A 10 -52.31 28.83 13.16
C VAL A 10 -51.48 29.18 11.91
N VAL A 11 -50.18 29.38 12.10
CA VAL A 11 -49.21 29.48 10.99
C VAL A 11 -48.86 28.05 10.55
N LEU A 12 -49.50 27.58 9.47
CA LEU A 12 -49.06 26.39 8.74
C LEU A 12 -47.74 26.73 8.03
N GLY A 13 -46.62 26.41 8.67
CA GLY A 13 -45.33 26.35 7.99
C GLY A 13 -45.31 25.12 7.09
N MET A 14 -45.41 25.33 5.78
CA MET A 14 -44.99 24.32 4.80
C MET A 14 -43.48 24.14 4.91
N ALA A 15 -43.05 23.21 5.77
CA ALA A 15 -41.69 22.69 5.70
C ALA A 15 -41.56 21.95 4.36
N ALA A 16 -40.70 22.46 3.47
CA ALA A 16 -40.34 21.74 2.26
C ALA A 16 -39.82 20.35 2.68
N ALA A 17 -40.43 19.30 2.13
CA ALA A 17 -39.92 17.95 2.32
C ALA A 17 -38.43 17.94 1.90
N PRO A 18 -37.52 17.33 2.68
CA PRO A 18 -36.13 17.22 2.29
C PRO A 18 -36.09 16.54 0.92
N ALA A 19 -35.46 17.20 -0.06
CA ALA A 19 -35.25 16.62 -1.37
C ALA A 19 -34.57 15.27 -1.17
N ALA A 20 -35.24 14.18 -1.55
CA ALA A 20 -34.69 12.84 -1.45
C ALA A 20 -33.34 12.84 -2.16
N ALA A 21 -32.27 12.52 -1.42
CA ALA A 21 -30.94 12.41 -1.98
C ALA A 21 -31.00 11.45 -3.17
N GLN A 22 -30.68 11.93 -4.37
CA GLN A 22 -30.59 11.07 -5.53
C GLN A 22 -29.52 10.01 -5.26
N PRO A 23 -29.77 8.72 -5.58
CA PRO A 23 -28.76 7.69 -5.45
C PRO A 23 -27.52 8.11 -6.24
N ALA A 24 -26.34 7.95 -5.64
CA ALA A 24 -25.09 8.30 -6.27
C ALA A 24 -24.89 7.39 -7.50
N GLY A 25 -25.02 7.95 -8.69
CA GLY A 25 -24.50 7.29 -9.90
C GLY A 25 -22.97 7.33 -9.90
N PRO A 26 -22.32 6.71 -10.91
CA PRO A 26 -20.89 6.86 -11.10
C PRO A 26 -20.47 8.33 -11.12
N VAL A 27 -19.48 8.68 -10.31
CA VAL A 27 -18.86 9.99 -10.26
C VAL A 27 -18.06 10.22 -11.55
N ASP A 28 -18.42 11.27 -12.26
CA ASP A 28 -17.65 11.80 -13.40
C ASP A 28 -16.68 12.88 -12.89
N PRO A 29 -15.35 12.72 -13.07
CA PRO A 29 -14.37 13.73 -12.67
C PRO A 29 -14.44 15.00 -13.52
N GLU A 30 -14.94 14.98 -14.76
CA GLU A 30 -14.84 16.12 -15.68
C GLU A 30 -15.50 17.41 -15.14
N PRO A 31 -16.75 17.39 -14.61
CA PRO A 31 -17.37 18.57 -14.01
C PRO A 31 -16.60 19.10 -12.80
N ILE A 32 -15.99 18.21 -12.01
CA ILE A 32 -15.19 18.58 -10.83
C ILE A 32 -13.93 19.32 -11.27
N LEU A 33 -13.24 18.79 -12.29
CA LEU A 33 -12.04 19.41 -12.85
C LEU A 33 -12.33 20.75 -13.51
N ALA A 34 -13.50 20.90 -14.15
CA ALA A 34 -13.95 22.17 -14.71
C ALA A 34 -14.19 23.21 -13.60
N ALA A 35 -14.94 22.86 -12.54
CA ALA A 35 -15.19 23.75 -11.40
C ALA A 35 -13.89 24.16 -10.68
N LEU A 36 -12.94 23.22 -10.52
CA LEU A 36 -11.60 23.51 -9.99
C LEU A 36 -10.86 24.52 -10.88
N ALA A 37 -10.93 24.38 -12.21
CA ALA A 37 -10.30 25.28 -13.16
C ALA A 37 -10.95 26.68 -13.18
N ASP A 38 -12.27 26.76 -12.97
CA ASP A 38 -13.03 28.01 -12.84
C ASP A 38 -12.78 28.72 -11.50
N GLY A 39 -12.05 28.08 -10.58
CA GLY A 39 -11.62 28.66 -9.32
C GLY A 39 -12.63 28.48 -8.19
N GLU A 40 -13.62 27.60 -8.34
CA GLU A 40 -14.55 27.27 -7.27
C GLU A 40 -13.82 26.70 -6.04
N GLN A 41 -14.09 27.26 -4.87
CA GLN A 41 -13.35 26.89 -3.65
C GLN A 41 -13.85 25.60 -3.01
N VAL A 42 -15.16 25.36 -3.05
CA VAL A 42 -15.83 24.20 -2.42
C VAL A 42 -16.74 23.57 -3.46
N ILE A 43 -16.41 22.34 -3.85
CA ILE A 43 -17.06 21.61 -4.94
C ILE A 43 -17.71 20.36 -4.33
N ARG A 44 -19.00 20.18 -4.55
CA ARG A 44 -19.78 19.04 -4.02
C ARG A 44 -20.28 18.17 -5.17
N ALA A 45 -19.77 16.96 -5.27
CA ALA A 45 -20.32 15.96 -6.18
C ALA A 45 -21.70 15.49 -5.69
N PRO A 46 -22.58 15.00 -6.58
CA PRO A 46 -23.83 14.37 -6.18
C PRO A 46 -23.61 13.18 -5.22
N GLY A 47 -24.47 13.04 -4.20
CA GLY A 47 -24.43 11.92 -3.27
C GLY A 47 -23.45 12.05 -2.09
N THR A 48 -22.80 13.21 -1.91
CA THR A 48 -21.94 13.44 -0.75
C THR A 48 -22.71 13.35 0.56
N ILE A 49 -22.19 12.56 1.50
CA ILE A 49 -22.79 12.40 2.83
C ILE A 49 -22.11 13.25 3.91
N ALA A 50 -20.87 13.70 3.67
CA ALA A 50 -20.12 14.49 4.63
C ALA A 50 -20.81 15.84 4.93
N ARG A 51 -20.98 16.10 6.22
CA ARG A 51 -21.48 17.35 6.78
C ARG A 51 -20.32 18.10 7.42
N PHE A 52 -20.36 19.43 7.36
CA PHE A 52 -19.39 20.28 8.03
C PHE A 52 -19.91 21.72 8.11
N ASP A 53 -19.39 22.49 9.06
CA ASP A 53 -19.59 23.94 9.13
C ASP A 53 -18.83 24.61 7.98
N GLU A 54 -19.55 24.86 6.89
CA GLU A 54 -18.97 25.43 5.67
C GLU A 54 -18.41 26.84 5.87
N ALA A 55 -18.98 27.64 6.77
CA ALA A 55 -18.48 28.98 7.05
C ALA A 55 -17.13 28.90 7.76
N ARG A 56 -17.03 28.10 8.82
CA ARG A 56 -15.80 27.88 9.58
C ARG A 56 -14.70 27.26 8.71
N VAL A 57 -15.05 26.27 7.88
CA VAL A 57 -14.07 25.65 6.96
C VAL A 57 -13.61 26.61 5.87
N ARG A 58 -14.50 27.42 5.26
CA ARG A 58 -14.09 28.39 4.23
C ARG A 58 -13.12 29.45 4.74
N GLU A 59 -13.31 29.93 5.96
CA GLU A 59 -12.39 30.85 6.61
C GLU A 59 -10.98 30.24 6.71
N GLU A 60 -10.91 28.98 7.10
CA GLU A 60 -9.66 28.26 7.28
C GLU A 60 -9.00 27.89 5.95
N LEU A 61 -9.78 27.55 4.91
CA LEU A 61 -9.27 27.27 3.55
C LEU A 61 -8.52 28.47 2.96
N GLY A 62 -9.03 29.68 3.19
CA GLY A 62 -8.55 30.91 2.53
C GLY A 62 -8.60 30.81 0.99
N GLY A 63 -7.97 31.73 0.27
CA GLY A 63 -8.01 31.74 -1.20
C GLY A 63 -7.15 30.67 -1.91
N ALA A 64 -6.27 29.99 -1.16
CA ALA A 64 -5.22 29.14 -1.73
C ALA A 64 -5.58 27.65 -1.81
N VAL A 65 -6.49 27.18 -0.95
CA VAL A 65 -6.85 25.75 -0.86
C VAL A 65 -8.20 25.53 -1.54
N ARG A 66 -8.38 24.35 -2.15
CA ARG A 66 -9.65 23.90 -2.72
C ARG A 66 -10.17 22.70 -1.94
N LEU A 67 -11.48 22.57 -1.86
CA LEU A 67 -12.17 21.46 -1.22
C LEU A 67 -13.08 20.76 -2.22
N VAL A 68 -12.89 19.46 -2.41
CA VAL A 68 -13.74 18.61 -3.23
C VAL A 68 -14.40 17.58 -2.33
N LEU A 69 -15.73 17.49 -2.38
CA LEU A 69 -16.51 16.48 -1.68
C LEU A 69 -17.04 15.47 -2.68
N LEU A 70 -16.74 14.20 -2.43
CA LEU A 70 -17.15 13.05 -3.21
C LEU A 70 -18.08 12.16 -2.38
N PRO A 71 -19.03 11.43 -3.01
CA PRO A 71 -19.84 10.43 -2.32
C PRO A 71 -18.98 9.30 -1.74
N GLU A 72 -19.60 8.44 -0.95
CA GLU A 72 -19.02 7.16 -0.57
C GLU A 72 -18.68 6.31 -1.81
N VAL A 73 -17.64 5.51 -1.71
CA VAL A 73 -17.23 4.57 -2.77
C VAL A 73 -18.22 3.41 -2.80
N ASP A 74 -19.01 3.34 -3.87
CA ASP A 74 -19.79 2.16 -4.21
C ASP A 74 -18.89 1.14 -4.94
N TYR A 75 -18.48 0.09 -4.24
CA TYR A 75 -17.61 -0.94 -4.81
C TYR A 75 -18.31 -1.85 -5.83
N ASP A 76 -19.64 -1.85 -5.92
CA ASP A 76 -20.37 -2.54 -6.98
C ASP A 76 -20.26 -1.75 -8.30
N LEU A 77 -20.31 -0.42 -8.22
CA LEU A 77 -20.06 0.47 -9.37
C LEU A 77 -18.57 0.55 -9.75
N TYR A 78 -17.68 0.40 -8.77
CA TYR A 78 -16.22 0.47 -8.94
C TYR A 78 -15.54 -0.83 -8.48
N PRO A 79 -15.70 -1.93 -9.22
CA PRO A 79 -15.17 -3.23 -8.84
C PRO A 79 -13.64 -3.18 -8.77
N ARG A 80 -13.08 -3.73 -7.69
CA ARG A 80 -11.62 -3.93 -7.55
C ARG A 80 -11.15 -4.97 -8.57
N LYS A 81 -10.11 -4.66 -9.33
CA LYS A 81 -9.42 -5.62 -10.20
C LYS A 81 -8.01 -5.85 -9.66
N GLY A 82 -7.86 -6.83 -8.78
CA GLY A 82 -6.61 -7.06 -8.05
C GLY A 82 -6.38 -5.99 -6.99
N ASP A 83 -5.16 -5.45 -6.90
CA ASP A 83 -4.80 -4.37 -5.98
C ASP A 83 -5.29 -2.98 -6.48
N ASP A 84 -5.72 -2.88 -7.74
CA ASP A 84 -6.17 -1.62 -8.34
C ASP A 84 -7.66 -1.38 -8.08
N ASN A 85 -7.93 -0.31 -7.32
CA ASN A 85 -9.27 0.24 -7.16
C ASN A 85 -9.62 1.15 -8.35
N GLN A 86 -10.60 0.76 -9.17
CA GLN A 86 -11.06 1.55 -10.33
C GLN A 86 -11.51 2.96 -9.95
N TYR A 87 -12.08 3.14 -8.75
CA TYR A 87 -12.44 4.46 -8.25
C TYR A 87 -11.23 5.39 -8.18
N GLY A 88 -10.10 4.86 -7.71
CA GLY A 88 -8.84 5.61 -7.62
C GLY A 88 -8.32 6.07 -8.98
N GLU A 89 -8.47 5.23 -10.00
CA GLU A 89 -8.06 5.52 -11.38
C GLU A 89 -8.96 6.54 -12.06
N ILE A 90 -10.27 6.38 -11.92
CA ILE A 90 -11.27 7.15 -12.66
C ILE A 90 -11.55 8.49 -11.99
N VAL A 91 -11.62 8.55 -10.66
CA VAL A 91 -12.08 9.73 -9.93
C VAL A 91 -10.92 10.43 -9.24
N THR A 92 -10.21 9.70 -8.39
CA THR A 92 -9.22 10.30 -7.48
C THR A 92 -7.95 10.76 -8.21
N ARG A 93 -7.42 9.95 -9.13
CA ARG A 93 -6.17 10.22 -9.84
C ARG A 93 -6.25 11.44 -10.75
N PRO A 94 -7.33 11.69 -11.52
CA PRO A 94 -7.47 12.94 -12.28
C PRO A 94 -7.48 14.19 -11.39
N ILE A 95 -8.19 14.16 -10.25
CA ILE A 95 -8.20 15.28 -9.29
C ILE A 95 -6.80 15.49 -8.71
N GLN A 96 -6.12 14.41 -8.33
CA GLN A 96 -4.74 14.46 -7.83
C GLN A 96 -3.77 15.04 -8.88
N ALA A 97 -3.85 14.58 -10.13
CA ALA A 97 -3.02 15.07 -11.22
C ALA A 97 -3.24 16.57 -11.45
N TRP A 98 -4.51 17.01 -11.50
CA TRP A 98 -4.85 18.42 -11.63
C TRP A 98 -4.24 19.28 -10.51
N ALA A 99 -4.33 18.82 -9.25
CA ALA A 99 -3.81 19.51 -8.08
C ALA A 99 -2.28 19.65 -8.13
N LEU A 100 -1.59 18.56 -8.48
CA LEU A 100 -0.13 18.52 -8.54
C LEU A 100 0.41 19.34 -9.73
N ASP A 101 -0.20 19.23 -10.92
CA ASP A 101 0.24 19.95 -12.12
C ASP A 101 0.14 21.49 -11.97
N ARG A 102 -0.81 21.95 -11.14
CA ARG A 102 -1.04 23.38 -10.88
C ARG A 102 -0.42 23.87 -9.58
N GLU A 103 0.19 22.99 -8.81
CA GLU A 103 0.71 23.28 -7.47
C GLU A 103 -0.34 23.91 -6.54
N VAL A 104 -1.61 23.52 -6.70
CA VAL A 104 -2.73 24.00 -5.87
C VAL A 104 -3.09 22.92 -4.85
N PRO A 105 -3.05 23.23 -3.53
CA PRO A 105 -3.51 22.31 -2.50
C PRO A 105 -5.00 21.99 -2.66
N VAL A 106 -5.33 20.71 -2.80
CA VAL A 106 -6.72 20.23 -2.86
C VAL A 106 -6.97 19.26 -1.71
N VAL A 107 -7.93 19.58 -0.87
CA VAL A 107 -8.52 18.68 0.13
C VAL A 107 -9.65 17.91 -0.54
N VAL A 108 -9.57 16.59 -0.52
CA VAL A 108 -10.57 15.69 -1.09
C VAL A 108 -11.21 14.88 0.01
N VAL A 109 -12.53 14.95 0.08
CA VAL A 109 -13.36 14.15 0.97
C VAL A 109 -14.00 13.05 0.14
N THR A 110 -13.80 11.79 0.51
CA THR A 110 -14.50 10.64 -0.10
C THR A 110 -15.30 9.94 0.98
N GLY A 111 -16.63 9.97 0.90
CA GLY A 111 -17.50 9.59 2.02
C GLY A 111 -17.24 10.51 3.22
N LEU A 112 -16.57 9.98 4.24
CA LEU A 112 -16.07 10.65 5.44
C LEU A 112 -14.54 10.65 5.55
N ASP A 113 -13.82 10.00 4.62
CA ASP A 113 -12.35 10.04 4.58
C ASP A 113 -11.88 11.40 4.04
N VAL A 114 -10.85 11.97 4.65
CA VAL A 114 -10.30 13.28 4.28
C VAL A 114 -8.82 13.11 3.93
N THR A 115 -8.50 13.44 2.69
CA THR A 115 -7.14 13.38 2.13
C THR A 115 -6.76 14.74 1.56
N MET A 116 -5.46 15.06 1.56
CA MET A 116 -4.94 16.25 0.88
C MET A 116 -3.91 15.89 -0.21
N TYR A 117 -4.00 16.59 -1.35
CA TYR A 117 -3.02 16.57 -2.44
C TYR A 117 -2.27 17.90 -2.48
N ALA A 118 -0.94 17.86 -2.26
CA ALA A 118 -0.07 19.03 -2.31
C ALA A 118 1.38 18.64 -2.72
N ALA A 119 2.14 19.59 -3.28
CA ALA A 119 3.43 19.38 -3.96
C ALA A 119 4.54 18.71 -3.12
N LEU A 120 4.42 18.66 -1.79
CA LEU A 120 5.45 18.12 -0.88
C LEU A 120 5.01 16.88 -0.08
N SER A 121 3.79 16.38 -0.28
CA SER A 121 3.31 15.20 0.45
C SER A 121 2.21 14.48 -0.34
N VAL A 122 2.53 13.29 -0.84
CA VAL A 122 1.55 12.39 -1.43
C VAL A 122 0.78 11.74 -0.28
N ARG A 123 -0.44 12.20 -0.05
CA ARG A 123 -1.42 11.70 0.94
C ARG A 123 -1.01 11.85 2.39
N LYS A 124 -1.36 12.98 3.00
CA LYS A 124 -1.65 12.99 4.44
C LYS A 124 -3.10 12.55 4.59
N HIS A 125 -3.31 11.36 5.15
CA HIS A 125 -4.60 10.97 5.73
C HIS A 125 -4.61 11.40 7.18
N ARG A 126 -5.75 11.86 7.68
CA ARG A 126 -5.97 12.04 9.12
C ARG A 126 -7.12 11.15 9.53
N LEU A 127 -6.77 10.07 10.22
CA LEU A 127 -7.74 9.28 10.97
C LEU A 127 -8.25 10.10 12.16
N PRO A 128 -9.46 9.82 12.65
CA PRO A 128 -9.90 10.32 13.95
C PRO A 128 -8.85 10.02 15.03
N ALA A 129 -8.52 11.00 15.86
CA ALA A 129 -7.46 10.90 16.85
C ALA A 129 -7.84 9.99 18.03
N ASP A 130 -9.14 9.86 18.31
CA ASP A 130 -9.69 9.05 19.37
C ASP A 130 -11.12 8.55 19.04
N PHE A 131 -11.72 7.83 19.99
CA PHE A 131 -13.07 7.29 19.84
C PHE A 131 -14.17 8.35 19.89
N ASP A 132 -13.93 9.52 20.50
CA ASP A 132 -14.93 10.59 20.55
C ASP A 132 -14.99 11.33 19.20
N GLU A 133 -13.83 11.56 18.56
CA GLU A 133 -13.75 12.07 17.18
C GLU A 133 -14.36 11.07 16.20
N LEU A 134 -14.04 9.78 16.36
CA LEU A 134 -14.60 8.71 15.53
C LEU A 134 -16.12 8.60 15.68
N ARG A 135 -16.64 8.69 16.92
CA ARG A 135 -18.08 8.70 17.21
C ARG A 135 -18.76 9.87 16.52
N THR A 136 -18.26 11.08 16.72
CA THR A 136 -18.84 12.28 16.09
C THR A 136 -18.82 12.17 14.57
N THR A 137 -17.70 11.71 14.00
CA THR A 137 -17.54 11.51 12.56
C THR A 137 -18.57 10.53 12.01
N THR A 138 -18.73 9.35 12.64
CA THR A 138 -19.54 8.25 12.09
C THR A 138 -21.02 8.30 12.49
N ALA A 139 -21.36 8.96 13.60
CA ALA A 139 -22.74 9.17 14.02
C ALA A 139 -23.38 10.39 13.36
N ASN A 140 -22.64 11.50 13.23
CA ASN A 140 -23.17 12.78 12.74
C ASN A 140 -22.76 13.11 11.29
N GLN A 141 -21.85 12.31 10.70
CA GLN A 141 -21.20 12.60 9.41
C GLN A 141 -20.42 13.93 9.42
N ASP A 142 -20.09 14.44 10.61
CA ASP A 142 -19.43 15.74 10.77
C ASP A 142 -17.92 15.59 10.63
N ILE A 143 -17.35 16.31 9.67
CA ILE A 143 -15.92 16.28 9.35
C ILE A 143 -15.24 17.65 9.51
N THR A 144 -15.93 18.61 10.14
CA THR A 144 -15.52 20.02 10.26
C THR A 144 -14.07 20.18 10.75
N GLU A 145 -13.72 19.56 11.87
CA GLU A 145 -12.43 19.73 12.51
C GLU A 145 -11.28 19.17 11.66
N ARG A 146 -11.49 18.00 11.03
CA ARG A 146 -10.52 17.40 10.12
C ARG A 146 -10.29 18.28 8.89
N LEU A 147 -11.36 18.88 8.33
CA LEU A 147 -11.25 19.84 7.24
C LEU A 147 -10.46 21.09 7.64
N ILE A 148 -10.67 21.62 8.84
CA ILE A 148 -9.92 22.78 9.35
C ILE A 148 -8.42 22.48 9.40
N VAL A 149 -8.04 21.31 9.93
CA VAL A 149 -6.62 20.93 10.00
C VAL A 149 -6.00 20.82 8.61
N PHE A 150 -6.68 20.17 7.67
CA PHE A 150 -6.17 20.09 6.29
C PHE A 150 -6.15 21.43 5.58
N ALA A 151 -7.13 22.29 5.82
CA ALA A 151 -7.14 23.65 5.31
C ALA A 151 -5.93 24.46 5.79
N ARG A 152 -5.63 24.39 7.09
CA ARG A 152 -4.45 25.03 7.71
C ARG A 152 -3.13 24.46 7.18
N LEU A 153 -3.02 23.14 7.07
CA LEU A 153 -1.86 22.48 6.46
C LEU A 153 -1.69 22.89 4.99
N GLY A 154 -2.77 22.97 4.23
CA GLY A 154 -2.78 23.41 2.83
C GLY A 154 -2.32 24.86 2.66
N ARG A 155 -2.54 25.71 3.68
CA ARG A 155 -2.01 27.08 3.74
C ARG A 155 -0.55 27.17 4.18
N GLY A 156 0.09 26.04 4.49
CA GLY A 156 1.49 25.98 4.90
C GLY A 156 1.72 26.24 6.39
N LEU A 157 0.69 26.16 7.24
CA LEU A 157 0.90 26.17 8.69
C LEU A 157 1.68 24.90 9.10
N PRO A 158 2.58 25.00 10.10
CA PRO A 158 3.25 23.82 10.64
C PRO A 158 2.22 22.90 11.31
N PRO A 159 2.47 21.57 11.36
CA PRO A 159 1.53 20.59 11.91
C PRO A 159 0.99 20.95 13.29
N GLU A 160 1.85 21.42 14.19
CA GLU A 160 1.47 21.77 15.57
C GLU A 160 0.43 22.89 15.61
N ALA A 161 0.55 23.89 14.73
CA ALA A 161 -0.42 24.99 14.63
C ALA A 161 -1.67 24.60 13.83
N ALA A 162 -1.52 23.67 12.88
CA ALA A 162 -2.66 23.16 12.13
C ALA A 162 -3.56 22.27 12.99
N GLU A 163 -2.97 21.53 13.93
CA GLU A 163 -3.66 20.63 14.87
C GLU A 163 -4.22 21.34 16.11
N ASP A 164 -3.83 22.60 16.36
CA ASP A 164 -4.39 23.45 17.42
C ASP A 164 -5.81 23.94 17.07
N VAL A 165 -6.73 23.00 17.00
CA VAL A 165 -8.16 23.22 16.78
C VAL A 165 -8.88 22.92 18.08
N GLU A 166 -9.75 23.84 18.50
CA GLU A 166 -10.69 23.55 19.58
C GLU A 166 -11.66 22.47 19.11
N ILE A 167 -11.43 21.27 19.63
CA ILE A 167 -12.20 20.07 19.37
C ILE A 167 -13.31 19.98 20.41
N THR A 168 -14.57 19.94 19.96
CA THR A 168 -15.72 19.80 20.87
C THR A 168 -16.57 18.62 20.44
N HIS A 169 -16.37 17.48 21.08
CA HIS A 169 -17.23 16.30 20.89
C HIS A 169 -18.28 16.25 22.00
N PRO A 170 -19.59 16.32 21.67
CA PRO A 170 -20.63 16.17 22.66
C PRO A 170 -20.53 14.80 23.34
N ALA A 171 -20.47 14.81 24.68
CA ALA A 171 -20.52 13.56 25.44
C ALA A 171 -21.85 12.84 25.20
N PRO A 172 -21.88 11.49 25.23
CA PRO A 172 -23.13 10.75 25.14
C PRO A 172 -24.11 11.16 26.25
N VAL A 173 -25.39 11.21 25.91
CA VAL A 173 -26.48 11.54 26.86
C VAL A 173 -27.27 10.28 27.23
N PRO A 174 -27.77 10.16 28.47
CA PRO A 174 -28.59 9.01 28.85
C PRO A 174 -29.87 8.89 28.02
N ALA A 175 -30.24 7.66 27.66
CA ALA A 175 -31.53 7.39 27.02
C ALA A 175 -32.72 7.67 27.95
N ALA A 176 -33.82 8.16 27.37
CA ALA A 176 -35.07 8.35 28.08
C ALA A 176 -35.68 6.99 28.49
N PRO A 177 -36.10 6.78 29.76
CA PRO A 177 -36.54 5.46 30.24
C PRO A 177 -37.74 4.86 29.50
N ASP A 178 -38.67 5.70 29.06
CA ASP A 178 -39.83 5.33 28.25
C ASP A 178 -39.40 4.78 26.88
N ARG A 179 -38.45 5.46 26.21
CA ARG A 179 -37.88 5.00 24.94
C ARG A 179 -37.10 3.70 25.08
N VAL A 180 -36.35 3.54 26.17
CA VAL A 180 -35.69 2.27 26.48
C VAL A 180 -36.71 1.15 26.63
N ALA A 181 -37.80 1.37 27.37
CA ALA A 181 -38.83 0.36 27.57
C ALA A 181 -39.50 -0.08 26.25
N GLU A 182 -39.76 0.87 25.35
CA GLU A 182 -40.25 0.59 23.99
C GLU A 182 -39.27 -0.28 23.19
N LEU A 183 -37.98 0.08 23.19
CA LEU A 183 -36.94 -0.68 22.50
C LEU A 183 -36.76 -2.08 23.08
N VAL A 184 -36.81 -2.23 24.41
CA VAL A 184 -36.75 -3.55 25.05
C VAL A 184 -37.94 -4.42 24.62
N ALA A 185 -39.15 -3.86 24.57
CA ALA A 185 -40.32 -4.58 24.11
C ALA A 185 -40.18 -5.02 22.65
N ALA A 186 -39.77 -4.11 21.76
CA ALA A 186 -39.53 -4.41 20.35
C ALA A 186 -38.43 -5.48 20.17
N LEU A 187 -37.32 -5.34 20.89
CA LEU A 187 -36.18 -6.24 20.78
C LEU A 187 -36.47 -7.65 21.31
N ARG A 188 -37.42 -7.81 22.24
CA ARG A 188 -37.89 -9.12 22.71
C ARG A 188 -38.69 -9.86 21.64
N GLU A 189 -39.47 -9.14 20.85
CA GLU A 189 -40.28 -9.70 19.76
C GLU A 189 -39.41 -9.97 18.52
N HIS A 190 -38.56 -9.01 18.16
CA HIS A 190 -37.67 -9.07 17.00
C HIS A 190 -36.25 -8.68 17.42
N PRO A 191 -35.22 -9.54 17.22
CA PRO A 191 -33.87 -9.25 17.68
C PRO A 191 -33.21 -8.07 16.96
N VAL A 192 -33.76 -7.62 15.83
CA VAL A 192 -33.32 -6.43 15.10
C VAL A 192 -34.41 -5.37 15.13
N TYR A 193 -34.05 -4.16 15.56
CA TYR A 193 -34.88 -2.97 15.50
C TYR A 193 -34.23 -1.94 14.58
N ASN A 194 -34.91 -1.57 13.50
CA ASN A 194 -34.54 -0.45 12.64
C ASN A 194 -35.44 0.76 12.97
N ALA A 195 -34.85 1.83 13.50
CA ALA A 195 -35.58 3.03 13.83
C ALA A 195 -36.13 3.73 12.56
N PRO A 196 -37.28 4.41 12.64
CA PRO A 196 -37.81 5.20 11.53
C PRO A 196 -36.79 6.21 11.01
N GLY A 197 -36.70 6.34 9.67
CA GLY A 197 -35.80 7.29 9.01
C GLY A 197 -34.39 6.76 8.69
N ARG A 198 -34.05 5.55 9.13
CA ARG A 198 -32.81 4.88 8.70
C ARG A 198 -32.95 4.42 7.24
N THR A 199 -31.97 4.78 6.41
CA THR A 199 -31.93 4.41 4.98
C THR A 199 -31.28 3.05 4.73
N GLU A 200 -30.27 2.70 5.52
CA GLU A 200 -29.55 1.43 5.44
C GLU A 200 -30.10 0.43 6.48
N LEU A 201 -31.17 -0.30 6.15
CA LEU A 201 -31.83 -1.21 7.08
C LEU A 201 -30.96 -2.43 7.41
N ILE A 202 -30.81 -2.74 8.70
CA ILE A 202 -30.17 -3.98 9.15
C ILE A 202 -31.11 -5.16 8.92
N GLU A 203 -30.64 -6.17 8.20
CA GLU A 203 -31.38 -7.39 7.92
C GLU A 203 -31.19 -8.46 9.01
N ASP A 204 -32.18 -9.33 9.17
CA ASP A 204 -32.22 -10.35 10.23
C ASP A 204 -31.10 -11.40 10.13
N TRP A 205 -30.56 -11.63 8.92
CA TRP A 205 -29.54 -12.65 8.68
C TRP A 205 -28.29 -12.46 9.53
N VAL A 206 -27.96 -11.21 9.93
CA VAL A 206 -26.81 -10.91 10.80
C VAL A 206 -26.96 -11.60 12.16
N VAL A 207 -28.19 -11.63 12.70
CA VAL A 207 -28.49 -12.33 13.96
C VAL A 207 -28.61 -13.84 13.72
N GLU A 208 -29.21 -14.26 12.61
CA GLU A 208 -29.39 -15.67 12.29
C GLU A 208 -28.07 -16.42 12.12
N ILE A 209 -27.12 -15.87 11.36
CA ILE A 209 -25.78 -16.46 11.17
C ILE A 209 -25.10 -16.62 12.52
N SER A 210 -25.07 -15.57 13.32
CA SER A 210 -24.41 -15.57 14.63
C SER A 210 -24.99 -16.59 15.60
N ARG A 211 -26.32 -16.76 15.61
CA ARG A 211 -26.97 -17.79 16.40
C ARG A 211 -26.67 -19.19 15.86
N SER A 212 -26.68 -19.38 14.54
CA SER A 212 -26.50 -20.70 13.92
C SER A 212 -25.07 -21.23 13.98
N GLU A 213 -24.08 -20.35 13.88
CA GLU A 213 -22.66 -20.73 13.85
C GLU A 213 -22.07 -20.79 15.25
N ASN A 214 -22.49 -19.90 16.15
CA ASN A 214 -21.73 -19.58 17.36
C ASN A 214 -22.56 -19.62 18.66
N ASP A 215 -23.85 -19.93 18.57
CA ASP A 215 -24.80 -19.93 19.72
C ASP A 215 -24.82 -18.58 20.48
N LEU A 216 -24.48 -17.47 19.81
CA LEU A 216 -24.50 -16.14 20.39
C LEU A 216 -25.89 -15.52 20.23
N GLY A 217 -26.51 -15.15 21.36
CA GLY A 217 -27.68 -14.29 21.38
C GLY A 217 -27.28 -12.86 20.99
N ILE A 218 -27.79 -12.35 19.88
CA ILE A 218 -27.50 -10.99 19.40
C ILE A 218 -28.79 -10.19 19.30
N ARG A 219 -28.73 -8.92 19.73
CA ARG A 219 -29.78 -7.93 19.53
C ARG A 219 -29.19 -6.65 18.96
N VAL A 220 -29.85 -6.08 17.95
CA VAL A 220 -29.39 -4.89 17.24
C VAL A 220 -30.46 -3.81 17.29
N ALA A 221 -30.11 -2.62 17.80
CA ALA A 221 -30.93 -1.42 17.64
C ALA A 221 -30.20 -0.42 16.73
N ALA A 222 -30.75 -0.14 15.55
CA ALA A 222 -30.12 0.69 14.55
C ALA A 222 -30.91 1.99 14.30
N PHE A 223 -30.27 3.12 14.52
CA PHE A 223 -30.80 4.47 14.39
C PHE A 223 -30.26 5.16 13.14
N PRO A 224 -30.96 6.18 12.59
CA PRO A 224 -30.42 7.02 11.52
C PRO A 224 -29.19 7.81 12.00
N PHE A 225 -28.50 8.46 11.05
CA PHE A 225 -27.48 9.46 11.37
C PHE A 225 -28.09 10.61 12.19
N LEU A 226 -27.27 11.16 13.08
CA LEU A 226 -27.61 12.33 13.89
C LEU A 226 -27.35 13.61 13.11
N GLU A 227 -28.03 14.70 13.48
CA GLU A 227 -27.67 16.01 12.96
C GLU A 227 -26.32 16.48 13.57
N PRO A 228 -25.52 17.28 12.85
CA PRO A 228 -24.27 17.82 13.38
C PRO A 228 -24.46 18.48 14.75
N GLY A 229 -23.55 18.19 15.68
CA GLY A 229 -23.56 18.71 17.06
C GLY A 229 -24.57 18.04 18.00
N GLN A 230 -25.44 17.14 17.54
CA GLN A 230 -26.29 16.35 18.44
C GLN A 230 -25.48 15.27 19.16
N PRO A 231 -25.63 15.10 20.48
CA PRO A 231 -24.97 14.02 21.21
C PRO A 231 -25.59 12.67 20.88
N VAL A 232 -24.75 11.63 20.88
CA VAL A 232 -25.21 10.24 20.82
C VAL A 232 -26.01 9.90 22.08
N VAL A 233 -27.13 9.20 21.92
CA VAL A 233 -27.93 8.73 23.05
C VAL A 233 -27.45 7.33 23.47
N ASP A 234 -27.11 7.16 24.75
CA ASP A 234 -26.68 5.86 25.29
C ASP A 234 -27.88 4.94 25.51
N TYR A 235 -28.24 4.22 24.45
CA TYR A 235 -29.16 3.08 24.54
C TYR A 235 -28.45 1.77 24.90
N ALA A 236 -27.13 1.66 24.69
CA ALA A 236 -26.41 0.41 24.83
C ALA A 236 -26.40 -0.06 26.30
N THR A 237 -26.10 0.83 27.24
CA THR A 237 -26.07 0.52 28.68
C THR A 237 -27.41 0.00 29.22
N PRO A 238 -28.54 0.73 29.04
CA PRO A 238 -29.82 0.25 29.56
C PRO A 238 -30.37 -0.98 28.82
N LEU A 239 -30.10 -1.13 27.52
CA LEU A 239 -30.48 -2.33 26.77
C LEU A 239 -29.66 -3.56 27.21
N GLY A 240 -28.34 -3.42 27.40
CA GLY A 240 -27.50 -4.49 27.94
C GLY A 240 -27.94 -4.94 29.34
N SER A 241 -28.43 -4.02 30.17
CA SER A 241 -29.02 -4.37 31.47
C SER A 241 -30.32 -5.18 31.34
N ALA A 242 -31.09 -4.96 30.28
CA ALA A 242 -32.33 -5.69 30.01
C ALA A 242 -32.11 -7.07 29.36
N PHE A 243 -30.92 -7.29 28.77
CA PHE A 243 -30.51 -8.50 28.06
C PHE A 243 -29.11 -8.95 28.49
N PRO A 244 -28.92 -9.37 29.76
CA PRO A 244 -27.60 -9.58 30.33
C PRO A 244 -26.81 -10.75 29.73
N ASP A 245 -27.50 -11.69 29.08
CA ASP A 245 -26.91 -12.88 28.46
C ASP A 245 -26.67 -12.70 26.94
N ASP A 246 -27.18 -11.62 26.35
CA ASP A 246 -27.09 -11.35 24.91
C ASP A 246 -26.00 -10.28 24.61
N VAL A 247 -25.45 -10.32 23.41
CA VAL A 247 -24.68 -9.22 22.83
C VAL A 247 -25.64 -8.18 22.26
N VAL A 248 -25.63 -6.98 22.84
CA VAL A 248 -26.43 -5.84 22.42
C VAL A 248 -25.56 -4.88 21.60
N LEU A 249 -25.98 -4.65 20.36
CA LEU A 249 -25.33 -3.76 19.40
C LEU A 249 -26.25 -2.57 19.13
N VAL A 250 -25.73 -1.35 19.29
CA VAL A 250 -26.48 -0.12 19.03
C VAL A 250 -25.77 0.70 17.97
N LEU A 251 -26.44 0.94 16.83
CA LEU A 251 -25.91 1.78 15.77
C LEU A 251 -26.56 3.15 15.75
N HIS A 252 -25.75 4.20 15.66
CA HIS A 252 -26.20 5.54 15.28
C HIS A 252 -25.47 5.91 13.98
N GLY A 253 -26.19 5.92 12.85
CA GLY A 253 -25.51 6.00 11.55
C GLY A 253 -24.55 4.83 11.35
N GLN A 254 -23.24 5.13 11.32
CA GLN A 254 -22.12 4.18 11.24
C GLN A 254 -21.35 4.02 12.58
N TRP A 255 -21.73 4.77 13.63
CA TRP A 255 -21.16 4.56 14.95
C TRP A 255 -21.78 3.32 15.61
N LEU A 256 -20.96 2.46 16.22
CA LEU A 256 -21.38 1.24 16.91
C LEU A 256 -21.02 1.29 18.39
N ASP A 257 -22.03 1.20 19.26
CA ASP A 257 -21.86 0.84 20.65
C ASP A 257 -22.19 -0.63 20.88
N ILE A 258 -21.52 -1.25 21.85
CA ILE A 258 -21.63 -2.68 22.14
C ILE A 258 -21.65 -2.93 23.64
N VAL A 259 -22.59 -3.76 24.08
CA VAL A 259 -22.61 -4.35 25.43
C VAL A 259 -22.73 -5.86 25.31
N ALA A 260 -21.90 -6.59 26.06
CA ALA A 260 -21.89 -8.05 26.05
C ALA A 260 -21.54 -8.62 27.44
N PRO A 261 -21.82 -9.92 27.69
CA PRO A 261 -21.41 -10.58 28.93
C PRO A 261 -19.90 -10.50 29.20
N ASP A 262 -19.08 -10.63 28.15
CA ASP A 262 -17.62 -10.42 28.19
C ASP A 262 -17.28 -9.06 27.54
N GLN A 263 -17.46 -7.98 28.29
CA GLN A 263 -17.40 -6.61 27.79
C GLN A 263 -16.03 -6.24 27.24
N ASP A 264 -14.94 -6.71 27.85
CA ASP A 264 -13.58 -6.38 27.40
C ASP A 264 -13.30 -6.94 26.00
N LYS A 265 -13.75 -8.17 25.73
CA LYS A 265 -13.64 -8.76 24.38
C LYS A 265 -14.55 -8.08 23.37
N ALA A 266 -15.76 -7.70 23.77
CA ALA A 266 -16.68 -6.96 22.91
C ALA A 266 -16.11 -5.60 22.50
N LEU A 267 -15.54 -4.85 23.43
CA LEU A 267 -14.86 -3.58 23.14
C LEU A 267 -13.64 -3.79 22.25
N ALA A 268 -12.84 -4.84 22.48
CA ALA A 268 -11.70 -5.19 21.64
C ALA A 268 -12.14 -5.60 20.22
N ALA A 269 -13.25 -6.32 20.08
CA ALA A 269 -13.81 -6.71 18.78
C ALA A 269 -14.29 -5.50 17.98
N ARG A 270 -14.99 -4.56 18.63
CA ARG A 270 -15.40 -3.29 18.01
C ARG A 270 -14.18 -2.46 17.59
N ALA A 271 -13.19 -2.33 18.48
CA ALA A 271 -11.96 -1.60 18.18
C ALA A 271 -11.20 -2.22 17.01
N PHE A 272 -11.14 -3.56 16.95
CA PHE A 272 -10.61 -4.29 15.81
C PHE A 272 -11.39 -3.97 14.54
N ALA A 273 -12.73 -3.99 14.57
CA ALA A 273 -13.52 -3.71 13.36
C ALA A 273 -13.27 -2.29 12.82
N TYR A 274 -13.09 -1.30 13.70
CA TYR A 274 -12.69 0.06 13.27
C TYR A 274 -11.24 0.16 12.81
N GLY A 275 -10.32 -0.63 13.38
CA GLY A 275 -8.90 -0.62 13.03
C GLY A 275 -8.55 -1.44 11.79
N ASP A 276 -9.17 -2.60 11.61
CA ASP A 276 -8.99 -3.53 10.48
C ASP A 276 -9.73 -3.05 9.23
N ALA A 277 -10.88 -2.40 9.40
CA ALA A 277 -11.60 -1.72 8.30
C ALA A 277 -10.88 -0.43 7.81
N ASP A 278 -9.63 -0.21 8.22
CA ASP A 278 -8.70 0.86 7.87
C ASP A 278 -9.14 1.69 6.67
N LEU A 279 -9.47 2.98 6.91
CA LEU A 279 -9.93 4.02 5.96
C LEU A 279 -11.15 3.67 5.08
N SER A 280 -11.37 2.40 4.76
CA SER A 280 -12.38 1.90 3.86
C SER A 280 -13.76 2.13 4.45
N LEU A 281 -13.91 2.00 5.78
CA LEU A 281 -15.15 2.34 6.47
C LEU A 281 -15.55 3.80 6.23
N LEU A 282 -14.60 4.72 6.39
CA LEU A 282 -14.84 6.14 6.19
C LEU A 282 -15.07 6.47 4.72
N SER A 283 -14.42 5.76 3.79
CA SER A 283 -14.57 6.03 2.35
C SER A 283 -15.81 5.40 1.70
N GLY A 284 -16.36 4.32 2.25
CA GLY A 284 -17.48 3.59 1.66
C GLY A 284 -17.88 2.31 2.40
N GLY A 285 -17.67 2.23 3.72
CA GLY A 285 -18.13 1.11 4.51
C GLY A 285 -19.59 1.23 4.89
N SER A 286 -20.25 0.09 5.02
CA SER A 286 -21.63 0.00 5.47
C SER A 286 -21.69 -0.33 6.96
N GLY A 287 -22.77 0.07 7.64
CA GLY A 287 -23.02 -0.34 9.02
C GLY A 287 -23.09 -1.87 9.16
N HIS A 288 -23.52 -2.56 8.09
CA HIS A 288 -23.53 -4.03 8.02
C HIS A 288 -22.13 -4.65 8.08
N SER A 289 -21.15 -4.12 7.34
CA SER A 289 -19.78 -4.64 7.38
C SER A 289 -19.18 -4.48 8.77
N LEU A 290 -19.36 -3.31 9.39
CA LEU A 290 -18.89 -3.05 10.76
C LEU A 290 -19.52 -4.02 11.77
N LEU A 291 -20.82 -4.24 11.69
CA LEU A 291 -21.55 -5.22 12.51
C LEU A 291 -20.99 -6.63 12.33
N ARG A 292 -20.93 -7.10 11.09
CA ARG A 292 -20.44 -8.44 10.74
C ARG A 292 -19.02 -8.65 11.25
N ASP A 293 -18.12 -7.71 10.99
CA ASP A 293 -16.70 -7.85 11.34
C ASP A 293 -16.50 -7.77 12.86
N THR A 294 -17.29 -6.93 13.56
CA THR A 294 -17.34 -6.89 15.04
C THR A 294 -17.81 -8.22 15.61
N VAL A 295 -18.93 -8.76 15.12
CA VAL A 295 -19.51 -10.01 15.63
C VAL A 295 -18.61 -11.20 15.35
N LYS A 296 -18.11 -11.33 14.12
CA LYS A 296 -17.15 -12.38 13.75
C LYS A 296 -15.89 -12.32 14.60
N ARG A 297 -15.39 -11.11 14.89
CA ARG A 297 -14.23 -10.95 15.76
C ARG A 297 -14.55 -11.29 17.21
N LEU A 298 -15.72 -10.88 17.71
CA LEU A 298 -16.15 -11.21 19.06
C LEU A 298 -16.29 -12.72 19.24
N ASP A 299 -16.94 -13.40 18.30
CA ASP A 299 -17.06 -14.85 18.28
C ASP A 299 -15.69 -15.53 18.38
N LEU A 300 -14.74 -15.14 17.52
CA LEU A 300 -13.36 -15.64 17.59
C LEU A 300 -12.76 -15.46 19.00
N LEU A 301 -12.94 -14.29 19.62
CA LEU A 301 -12.43 -14.00 20.96
C LEU A 301 -13.15 -14.78 22.07
N LEU A 302 -14.40 -15.18 21.86
CA LEU A 302 -15.18 -15.99 22.80
C LEU A 302 -14.85 -17.47 22.68
N ALA A 303 -14.73 -17.99 21.45
CA ALA A 303 -14.41 -19.38 21.14
C ALA A 303 -12.93 -19.71 21.43
N GLU A 304 -12.01 -18.80 21.12
CA GLU A 304 -10.59 -18.99 21.39
C GLU A 304 -10.25 -18.50 22.80
N THR A 305 -10.05 -19.42 23.74
CA THR A 305 -9.47 -19.11 25.05
C THR A 305 -7.97 -18.80 24.94
N SER A 306 -7.56 -17.78 24.17
CA SER A 306 -6.26 -17.08 24.29
C SER A 306 -5.98 -16.25 23.05
N TRP A 307 -5.97 -14.92 23.21
CA TRP A 307 -5.29 -14.08 22.24
C TRP A 307 -3.77 -14.16 22.47
N GLY A 308 -3.06 -14.63 21.44
CA GLY A 308 -1.59 -14.59 21.34
C GLY A 308 -1.03 -15.73 20.49
N PHE A 309 -0.29 -15.40 19.42
CA PHE A 309 0.71 -16.26 18.75
C PHE A 309 1.40 -17.21 19.75
N PRO A 310 1.78 -18.45 19.36
CA PRO A 310 1.92 -19.60 20.26
C PRO A 310 2.43 -19.20 21.65
N GLN A 311 1.55 -19.28 22.64
CA GLN A 311 1.94 -18.99 24.01
C GLN A 311 3.08 -19.94 24.39
N PRO A 312 4.28 -19.44 24.78
CA PRO A 312 5.12 -20.25 25.63
C PRO A 312 4.27 -20.59 26.88
N PRO A 313 4.33 -21.84 27.38
CA PRO A 313 3.52 -22.30 28.51
C PRO A 313 3.58 -21.29 29.66
N PRO A 314 2.49 -21.16 30.45
CA PRO A 314 2.33 -20.11 31.47
C PRO A 314 3.61 -19.98 32.29
N GLN A 315 4.36 -18.92 32.00
CA GLN A 315 5.62 -18.72 32.70
C GLN A 315 5.27 -18.34 34.14
N PRO A 316 5.85 -19.01 35.14
CA PRO A 316 5.73 -18.57 36.52
C PRO A 316 6.28 -17.14 36.62
N ARG A 317 5.39 -16.17 36.86
CA ARG A 317 5.61 -14.72 37.16
C ARG A 317 7.00 -14.12 36.82
N SER A 318 6.98 -13.32 35.74
CA SER A 318 7.70 -12.05 35.49
C SER A 318 9.11 -11.84 36.07
N VAL A 319 10.12 -12.13 35.26
CA VAL A 319 11.03 -11.06 34.87
C VAL A 319 10.52 -10.58 33.51
N PRO A 320 10.21 -9.30 33.29
CA PRO A 320 9.80 -8.83 31.98
C PRO A 320 10.86 -9.25 30.95
N PHE A 321 10.42 -9.75 29.80
CA PHE A 321 11.32 -10.12 28.71
C PHE A 321 12.06 -8.86 28.26
N ASP A 322 13.28 -8.70 28.79
CA ASP A 322 14.13 -7.56 28.49
C ASP A 322 14.73 -7.79 27.09
N VAL A 323 14.07 -7.20 26.10
CA VAL A 323 14.48 -7.24 24.69
C VAL A 323 15.92 -6.76 24.54
N GLN A 324 16.34 -5.78 25.34
CA GLN A 324 17.70 -5.25 25.30
C GLN A 324 18.71 -6.27 25.80
N ARG A 325 18.37 -7.02 26.86
CA ARG A 325 19.19 -8.12 27.38
C ARG A 325 19.23 -9.33 26.44
N ALA A 326 18.10 -9.68 25.82
CA ALA A 326 18.03 -10.77 24.85
C ALA A 326 18.83 -10.45 23.59
N VAL A 327 18.65 -9.25 23.02
CA VAL A 327 19.39 -8.79 21.85
C VAL A 327 20.87 -8.65 22.17
N SER A 328 21.26 -8.08 23.31
CA SER A 328 22.68 -7.95 23.67
C SER A 328 23.35 -9.31 23.94
N ALA A 329 22.61 -10.31 24.43
CA ALA A 329 23.13 -11.66 24.60
C ALA A 329 23.28 -12.42 23.28
N LEU A 330 22.33 -12.26 22.34
CA LEU A 330 22.29 -13.02 21.08
C LEU A 330 23.04 -12.33 19.92
N ALA A 331 23.04 -11.00 19.86
CA ALA A 331 23.61 -10.25 18.74
C ALA A 331 25.09 -10.57 18.48
N PRO A 332 25.98 -10.70 19.48
CA PRO A 332 27.37 -11.07 19.23
C PRO A 332 27.48 -12.43 18.52
N TRP A 333 26.67 -13.41 18.92
CA TRP A 333 26.69 -14.75 18.34
C TRP A 333 26.08 -14.80 16.95
N VAL A 334 24.99 -14.05 16.71
CA VAL A 334 24.38 -13.93 15.39
C VAL A 334 25.33 -13.22 14.41
N LEU A 335 26.03 -12.17 14.85
CA LEU A 335 27.01 -11.45 14.04
C LEU A 335 28.24 -12.32 13.74
N VAL A 336 28.76 -13.05 14.73
CA VAL A 336 29.86 -14.01 14.54
C VAL A 336 29.43 -15.13 13.58
N GLY A 337 28.25 -15.71 13.76
CA GLY A 337 27.70 -16.73 12.87
C GLY A 337 27.55 -16.21 11.43
N SER A 338 27.02 -14.99 11.28
CA SER A 338 26.87 -14.34 9.97
C SER A 338 28.23 -14.07 9.32
N ALA A 339 29.22 -13.61 10.08
CA ALA A 339 30.58 -13.39 9.59
C ALA A 339 31.27 -14.69 9.18
N VAL A 340 31.06 -15.79 9.91
CA VAL A 340 31.58 -17.12 9.55
C VAL A 340 30.92 -17.66 8.29
N VAL A 341 29.60 -17.49 8.12
CA VAL A 341 28.91 -17.94 6.91
C VAL A 341 29.34 -17.12 5.69
N ILE A 342 29.34 -15.79 5.80
CA ILE A 342 29.70 -14.89 4.68
C ILE A 342 31.20 -15.01 4.36
N GLY A 343 32.06 -14.94 5.37
CA GLY A 343 33.51 -15.06 5.22
C GLY A 343 33.95 -16.46 4.81
N GLY A 344 33.37 -17.50 5.41
CA GLY A 344 33.65 -18.90 5.09
C GLY A 344 33.25 -19.27 3.66
N ALA A 345 32.06 -18.85 3.21
CA ALA A 345 31.64 -19.06 1.82
C ALA A 345 32.52 -18.29 0.83
N GLY A 346 32.94 -17.07 1.18
CA GLY A 346 33.89 -16.27 0.39
C GLY A 346 35.25 -16.95 0.22
N VAL A 347 35.83 -17.46 1.32
CA VAL A 347 37.13 -18.15 1.33
C VAL A 347 37.06 -19.47 0.55
N LEU A 348 36.01 -20.27 0.73
CA LEU A 348 35.80 -21.51 -0.01
C LEU A 348 35.65 -21.26 -1.52
N ARG A 349 34.91 -20.22 -1.91
CA ARG A 349 34.74 -19.85 -3.33
C ARG A 349 36.03 -19.32 -3.94
N HIS A 350 36.83 -18.57 -3.18
CA HIS A 350 38.13 -18.08 -3.64
C HIS A 350 39.12 -19.24 -3.84
N ARG A 351 39.17 -20.19 -2.90
CA ARG A 351 40.04 -21.39 -3.02
C ARG A 351 39.68 -22.25 -4.22
N ARG A 352 38.38 -22.46 -4.50
CA ARG A 352 37.94 -23.20 -5.69
C ARG A 352 38.35 -22.50 -6.99
N ARG A 353 38.11 -21.18 -7.09
CA ARG A 353 38.51 -20.39 -8.27
C ARG A 353 40.02 -20.38 -8.50
N ALA A 354 40.82 -20.33 -7.44
CA ALA A 354 42.27 -20.40 -7.55
C ALA A 354 42.75 -21.77 -8.07
N ALA A 355 42.14 -22.86 -7.57
CA ALA A 355 42.44 -24.21 -8.05
C ALA A 355 42.03 -24.42 -9.51
N ASP A 356 40.85 -23.91 -9.91
CA ASP A 356 40.36 -23.99 -11.29
C ASP A 356 41.29 -23.21 -12.25
N ALA A 357 41.69 -21.99 -11.87
CA ALA A 357 42.59 -21.16 -12.67
C ALA A 357 44.00 -21.77 -12.80
N GLU A 358 44.49 -22.44 -11.76
CA GLU A 358 45.77 -23.16 -11.81
C GLU A 358 45.70 -24.37 -12.74
N LEU A 359 44.59 -25.12 -12.71
CA LEU A 359 44.38 -26.26 -13.60
C LEU A 359 44.28 -25.81 -15.06
N GLU A 360 43.51 -24.74 -15.35
CA GLU A 360 43.43 -24.15 -16.68
C GLU A 360 44.80 -23.67 -17.19
N LEU A 361 45.58 -22.99 -16.35
CA LEU A 361 46.94 -22.57 -16.70
C LEU A 361 47.83 -23.76 -17.03
N ARG A 362 47.80 -24.84 -16.24
CA ARG A 362 48.60 -26.05 -16.50
C ARG A 362 48.21 -26.71 -17.82
N THR A 363 46.91 -26.83 -18.11
CA THR A 363 46.41 -27.41 -19.36
C THR A 363 46.82 -26.58 -20.59
N GLU A 364 46.71 -25.26 -20.51
CA GLU A 364 47.11 -24.37 -21.60
C GLU A 364 48.63 -24.32 -21.77
N THR A 365 49.39 -24.34 -20.68
CA THR A 365 50.87 -24.42 -20.73
C THR A 365 51.33 -25.70 -21.43
N ALA A 366 50.76 -26.85 -21.07
CA ALA A 366 51.10 -28.14 -21.69
C ALA A 366 50.75 -28.14 -23.19
N SER A 367 49.59 -27.57 -23.55
CA SER A 367 49.15 -27.47 -24.94
C SER A 367 50.06 -26.53 -25.76
N ALA A 368 50.38 -25.35 -25.23
CA ALA A 368 51.28 -24.40 -25.87
C ALA A 368 52.69 -25.01 -26.08
N MET A 369 53.23 -25.69 -25.06
CA MET A 369 54.53 -26.34 -25.15
C MET A 369 54.56 -27.46 -26.20
N ALA A 370 53.49 -28.26 -26.31
CA ALA A 370 53.37 -29.30 -27.31
C ALA A 370 53.41 -28.71 -28.74
N VAL A 371 52.62 -27.66 -28.99
CA VAL A 371 52.56 -27.02 -30.32
C VAL A 371 53.87 -26.31 -30.68
N ILE A 372 54.52 -25.63 -29.71
CA ILE A 372 55.86 -25.04 -29.92
C ILE A 372 56.87 -26.13 -30.27
N GLY A 373 56.84 -27.26 -29.56
CA GLY A 373 57.72 -28.40 -29.81
C GLY A 373 57.55 -28.96 -31.22
N ASP A 374 56.30 -29.17 -31.65
CA ASP A 374 55.99 -29.65 -33.00
C ASP A 374 56.45 -28.64 -34.08
N LEU A 375 56.22 -27.35 -33.86
CA LEU A 375 56.68 -26.30 -34.78
C LEU A 375 58.21 -26.27 -34.87
N GLY A 376 58.90 -26.33 -33.73
CA GLY A 376 60.36 -26.36 -33.67
C GLY A 376 60.96 -27.59 -34.34
N ALA A 377 60.35 -28.77 -34.16
CA ALA A 377 60.79 -30.01 -34.81
C ALA A 377 60.67 -29.92 -36.34
N ARG A 378 59.62 -29.29 -36.87
CA ARG A 378 59.46 -29.09 -38.32
C ARG A 378 60.45 -28.08 -38.89
N VAL A 379 60.71 -26.98 -38.17
CA VAL A 379 61.75 -26.01 -38.54
C VAL A 379 63.12 -26.69 -38.61
N LEU A 380 63.47 -27.47 -37.58
CA LEU A 380 64.74 -28.20 -37.54
C LEU A 380 64.84 -29.24 -38.66
N SER A 381 63.77 -29.99 -38.92
CA SER A 381 63.74 -30.98 -39.99
C SER A 381 63.95 -30.37 -41.39
N ALA A 382 63.45 -29.15 -41.64
CA ALA A 382 63.68 -28.44 -42.89
C ALA A 382 65.15 -27.99 -43.02
N GLU A 383 65.75 -27.51 -41.92
CA GLU A 383 67.17 -27.15 -41.90
C GLU A 383 68.07 -28.38 -42.13
N GLU A 384 67.74 -29.53 -41.55
CA GLU A 384 68.48 -30.78 -41.73
C GLU A 384 68.37 -31.38 -43.14
N SER A 385 67.24 -31.16 -43.84
CA SER A 385 67.08 -31.59 -45.24
C SER A 385 67.85 -30.72 -46.24
N GLY A 386 68.46 -29.63 -45.78
CA GLY A 386 69.19 -28.67 -46.61
C GLY A 386 68.30 -27.65 -47.31
N ASP A 387 66.99 -27.63 -46.99
CA ASP A 387 66.06 -26.63 -47.49
C ASP A 387 66.06 -25.40 -46.56
N PRO A 388 66.08 -24.17 -47.08
CA PRO A 388 65.95 -23.00 -46.22
C PRO A 388 64.56 -22.99 -45.58
N ALA A 389 64.50 -23.08 -44.25
CA ALA A 389 63.25 -22.90 -43.52
C ALA A 389 62.64 -21.53 -43.83
N ASP A 390 61.32 -21.46 -44.05
CA ASP A 390 60.63 -20.21 -44.33
C ASP A 390 60.89 -19.21 -43.17
N PRO A 391 61.46 -18.02 -43.44
CA PRO A 391 61.80 -17.05 -42.41
C PRO A 391 60.58 -16.63 -41.57
N THR A 392 59.38 -16.67 -42.15
CA THR A 392 58.12 -16.36 -41.46
C THR A 392 57.79 -17.43 -40.42
N VAL A 393 58.04 -18.70 -40.74
CA VAL A 393 57.82 -19.82 -39.80
C VAL A 393 58.83 -19.76 -38.66
N VAL A 394 60.10 -19.45 -38.97
CA VAL A 394 61.16 -19.25 -37.97
C VAL A 394 60.83 -18.10 -37.03
N GLU A 395 60.33 -16.97 -37.55
CA GLU A 395 59.90 -15.81 -36.75
C GLU A 395 58.73 -16.17 -35.83
N ARG A 396 57.75 -16.94 -36.32
CA ARG A 396 56.61 -17.40 -35.50
C ARG A 396 57.03 -18.33 -34.39
N HIS A 397 57.96 -19.25 -34.65
CA HIS A 397 58.54 -20.10 -33.61
C HIS A 397 59.31 -19.30 -32.56
N ALA A 398 60.16 -18.35 -32.98
CA ALA A 398 60.90 -17.48 -32.05
C ALA A 398 59.96 -16.60 -31.20
N THR A 399 58.91 -16.06 -31.81
CA THR A 399 57.89 -15.25 -31.14
C THR A 399 57.08 -16.08 -30.14
N ALA A 400 56.65 -17.28 -30.51
CA ALA A 400 55.93 -18.17 -29.61
C ALA A 400 56.78 -18.54 -28.39
N ARG A 401 58.08 -18.82 -28.59
CA ARG A 401 59.01 -19.11 -27.48
C ARG A 401 59.23 -17.91 -26.57
N LEU A 402 59.41 -16.71 -27.13
CA LEU A 402 59.55 -15.48 -26.36
C LEU A 402 58.28 -15.20 -25.52
N LEU A 403 57.10 -15.37 -26.12
CA LEU A 403 55.82 -15.17 -25.42
C LEU A 403 55.60 -16.25 -24.35
N TYR A 404 56.03 -17.49 -24.59
CA TYR A 404 55.93 -18.58 -23.62
C TYR A 404 56.67 -18.25 -22.32
N ASP A 405 57.88 -17.70 -22.41
CA ASP A 405 58.68 -17.32 -21.25
C ASP A 405 58.05 -16.17 -20.44
N GLN A 406 57.21 -15.35 -21.08
CA GLN A 406 56.54 -14.18 -20.47
C GLN A 406 55.10 -14.49 -20.02
N ALA A 407 54.51 -15.60 -20.47
CA ALA A 407 53.13 -15.94 -20.18
C ALA A 407 53.00 -16.59 -18.80
N HIS A 408 52.21 -15.97 -17.91
CA HIS A 408 51.91 -16.50 -16.57
C HIS A 408 50.41 -16.66 -16.30
N THR A 409 49.57 -16.60 -17.33
CA THR A 409 48.10 -16.77 -17.24
C THR A 409 47.60 -17.70 -18.34
N SER A 410 46.47 -18.38 -18.12
CA SER A 410 45.89 -19.29 -19.11
C SER A 410 45.56 -18.58 -20.44
N VAL A 411 45.06 -17.35 -20.37
CA VAL A 411 44.78 -16.50 -21.54
C VAL A 411 46.07 -16.17 -22.32
N ALA A 412 47.16 -15.84 -21.62
CA ALA A 412 48.44 -15.61 -22.27
C ALA A 412 49.01 -16.89 -22.90
N MET A 413 48.87 -18.04 -22.24
CA MET A 413 49.29 -19.34 -22.79
C MET A 413 48.47 -19.76 -24.02
N ALA A 414 47.18 -19.45 -24.05
CA ALA A 414 46.34 -19.69 -25.23
C ALA A 414 46.81 -18.85 -26.43
N GLU A 415 47.27 -17.61 -26.18
CA GLU A 415 47.84 -16.74 -27.22
C GLU A 415 49.19 -17.27 -27.73
N VAL A 416 50.02 -17.78 -26.83
CA VAL A 416 51.27 -18.48 -27.19
C VAL A 416 50.99 -19.66 -28.12
N ARG A 417 50.02 -20.51 -27.75
CA ARG A 417 49.58 -21.64 -28.59
C ARG A 417 49.12 -21.15 -29.96
N ARG A 418 48.29 -20.11 -30.02
CA ARG A 418 47.77 -19.53 -31.26
C ARG A 418 48.89 -19.08 -32.21
N VAL A 419 49.92 -18.40 -31.71
CA VAL A 419 51.07 -17.97 -32.52
C VAL A 419 51.86 -19.17 -33.07
N ALA A 420 52.00 -20.24 -32.27
CA ALA A 420 52.64 -21.47 -32.73
C ALA A 420 51.79 -22.22 -33.79
N GLU A 421 50.47 -22.27 -33.60
CA GLU A 421 49.52 -22.85 -34.59
C GLU A 421 49.56 -22.09 -35.92
N GLU A 422 49.64 -20.75 -35.90
CA GLU A 422 49.83 -19.93 -37.11
C GLU A 422 51.12 -20.32 -37.84
N GLY A 423 52.22 -20.56 -37.11
CA GLY A 423 53.46 -21.05 -37.71
C GLY A 423 53.33 -22.43 -38.36
N LEU A 424 52.58 -23.36 -37.74
CA LEU A 424 52.32 -24.68 -38.31
C LEU A 424 51.41 -24.63 -39.55
N ALA A 425 50.44 -23.71 -39.57
CA ALA A 425 49.54 -23.54 -40.72
C ALA A 425 50.31 -23.09 -41.97
N LEU A 426 51.29 -22.21 -41.82
CA LEU A 426 52.18 -21.76 -42.91
C LEU A 426 52.99 -22.92 -43.54
N LEU A 427 53.25 -23.99 -42.77
CA LEU A 427 53.91 -25.20 -43.30
C LEU A 427 52.96 -26.16 -44.01
N THR A 428 51.64 -25.99 -43.84
CA THR A 428 50.62 -26.91 -44.34
C THR A 428 49.85 -26.34 -45.52
N GLU A 429 49.71 -25.01 -45.61
CA GLU A 429 49.10 -24.37 -46.77
C GLU A 429 50.09 -24.34 -47.95
N PRO A 430 49.76 -24.98 -49.10
CA PRO A 430 50.55 -24.79 -50.31
C PRO A 430 50.45 -23.32 -50.74
N ALA A 431 51.61 -22.71 -51.05
CA ALA A 431 51.70 -21.34 -51.51
C ALA A 431 50.62 -21.05 -52.58
N PRO A 432 49.81 -20.00 -52.43
CA PRO A 432 48.79 -19.69 -53.41
C PRO A 432 49.45 -19.32 -54.74
N GLU A 433 49.25 -20.16 -55.76
CA GLU A 433 49.54 -19.84 -57.16
C GLU A 433 48.92 -18.48 -57.53
N ASP A 434 49.74 -17.64 -58.16
CA ASP A 434 49.45 -16.34 -58.75
C ASP A 434 47.97 -16.13 -59.12
N ARG A 435 47.20 -15.51 -58.21
CA ARG A 435 45.92 -14.91 -58.55
C ARG A 435 46.10 -13.44 -58.84
N ALA A 436 46.09 -13.15 -60.14
CA ALA A 436 46.01 -11.84 -60.77
C ALA A 436 45.19 -10.82 -59.97
N GLU A 437 45.74 -9.61 -59.86
CA GLU A 437 45.14 -8.43 -59.24
C GLU A 437 43.67 -8.22 -59.64
N PRO A 438 42.73 -8.22 -58.69
CA PRO A 438 41.38 -7.75 -58.96
C PRO A 438 41.38 -6.21 -59.03
N LYS A 439 40.99 -5.69 -60.20
CA LYS A 439 40.73 -4.26 -60.47
C LYS A 439 39.85 -3.61 -59.39
N PRO A 440 40.04 -2.32 -59.08
CA PRO A 440 39.33 -1.65 -58.00
C PRO A 440 37.82 -1.55 -58.27
N HIS A 441 37.03 -2.35 -57.54
CA HIS A 441 35.59 -2.21 -57.53
C HIS A 441 35.18 -0.96 -56.72
N LYS A 442 34.50 -0.04 -57.41
CA LYS A 442 33.80 1.13 -56.84
C LYS A 442 33.00 0.74 -55.58
N LYS A 443 33.30 1.39 -54.45
CA LYS A 443 32.52 1.34 -53.21
C LYS A 443 31.07 1.79 -53.48
N LYS A 444 30.14 0.84 -53.59
CA LYS A 444 28.71 1.09 -53.39
C LYS A 444 28.47 1.32 -51.90
N ARG A 445 28.06 2.53 -51.53
CA ARG A 445 27.45 2.88 -50.24
C ARG A 445 26.33 1.88 -49.93
N LYS A 446 26.54 1.00 -48.94
CA LYS A 446 25.44 0.32 -48.24
C LYS A 446 25.06 1.16 -47.03
N LYS A 447 23.82 1.67 -47.05
CA LYS A 447 23.11 2.21 -45.88
C LYS A 447 23.17 1.17 -44.76
N LYS A 448 23.66 1.55 -43.58
CA LYS A 448 23.34 0.85 -42.33
C LYS A 448 22.00 1.39 -41.81
N PRO A 449 21.04 0.53 -41.48
CA PRO A 449 19.78 0.91 -40.85
C PRO A 449 19.97 1.10 -39.34
N GLY A 450 19.18 2.00 -38.75
CA GLY A 450 18.74 1.99 -37.35
C GLY A 450 19.82 1.97 -36.28
N ALA A 451 20.35 3.14 -35.91
CA ALA A 451 20.79 3.35 -34.53
C ALA A 451 19.55 3.67 -33.71
N GLU A 452 18.91 2.61 -33.20
CA GLU A 452 18.02 2.72 -32.06
C GLU A 452 18.80 3.27 -30.86
N SER A 453 18.10 4.13 -30.15
CA SER A 453 18.45 4.83 -28.92
C SER A 453 19.14 3.94 -27.88
N ALA A 454 20.26 4.45 -27.38
CA ALA A 454 20.87 4.05 -26.11
C ALA A 454 19.97 4.49 -24.91
N PRO A 455 20.29 4.15 -23.65
CA PRO A 455 19.49 3.25 -22.83
C PRO A 455 18.71 3.99 -21.72
N LYS A 456 17.53 3.45 -21.36
CA LYS A 456 16.85 3.83 -20.11
C LYS A 456 17.69 3.40 -18.91
N ALA A 457 18.13 4.39 -18.14
CA ALA A 457 18.72 4.20 -16.83
C ALA A 457 17.70 3.55 -15.88
N VAL A 458 18.03 2.36 -15.39
CA VAL A 458 17.33 1.69 -14.29
C VAL A 458 17.86 2.28 -12.98
N TRP A 459 17.09 3.20 -12.38
CA TRP A 459 17.26 3.54 -10.97
C TRP A 459 16.50 2.49 -10.14
N LYS A 460 17.23 1.52 -9.58
CA LYS A 460 16.80 0.78 -8.40
C LYS A 460 17.08 1.66 -7.18
N LYS A 461 16.04 2.07 -6.45
CA LYS A 461 16.20 2.57 -5.08
C LYS A 461 16.00 1.43 -4.10
N ALA A 462 17.03 1.25 -3.28
CA ALA A 462 16.91 0.66 -1.95
C ALA A 462 16.29 1.69 -1.01
N ARG A 463 15.20 1.32 -0.34
CA ARG A 463 15.03 1.43 1.11
C ARG A 463 13.75 0.71 1.51
#